data_AF-A0A7C5QJ74-F1
#
_entry.id   AF-A0A7C5QJ74-F1
#
_cell.length_a   1.000
_cell.length_b   1.000
_cell.length_c   1.000
_cell.angle_alpha   90.00
_cell.angle_beta   90.00
_cell.angle_gamma   90.00
#
_symmetry.space_group_name_H-M   'P 1'
#
loop_
_entity.id
_entity.type
_entity.pdbx_description
1 polymer ?
#
loop_
_entity_poly.entity_id
_entity_poly.type
_entity_poly.pdbx_seq_one_letter_code
_entity_poly.pdbx_strand_id
1 'polypeptide(L)'
;MRRFLLILFNLLWVASGFAWQGTLQTRDNRVASGEMFFHTADTLIVTPPVGAAFRVPLAHVLQITFSAAVARAESPRPLLTLRNGSTMSVQLRSMDDSVAKFNIAHRAFSIATLEVSRVLFRVVPEFHLNKIASDRRGVLLGNGDFLDGDLVKLDNHALQLNSTLFGLRSLDLTNQAAALFLRPTVASTNLWEVQAADGSVLHTDTLAPELDQLIVHDPYFGVFRIPLNQLLRLRRNRP
;
A
#
# COMPACT_ATOMS: atom_id res chain seq x y z
N MET A 1 52.71 40.00 -6.33
CA MET A 1 52.46 38.84 -5.46
C MET A 1 51.38 39.18 -4.43
N ARG A 2 50.13 38.74 -4.65
CA ARG A 2 49.19 38.37 -3.57
C ARG A 2 48.04 37.60 -4.23
N ARG A 3 47.86 36.37 -3.74
CA ARG A 3 47.21 35.25 -4.42
C ARG A 3 45.69 35.43 -4.47
N PHE A 4 45.13 35.28 -5.66
CA PHE A 4 43.74 34.87 -5.89
C PHE A 4 43.52 33.51 -5.20
N LEU A 5 42.54 33.43 -4.29
CA LEU A 5 42.00 32.16 -3.84
C LEU A 5 40.59 32.04 -4.41
N LEU A 6 40.52 31.49 -5.62
CA LEU A 6 39.32 30.91 -6.20
C LEU A 6 38.90 29.74 -5.30
N ILE A 7 37.80 29.89 -4.57
CA ILE A 7 37.13 28.74 -3.97
C ILE A 7 36.48 27.98 -5.12
N LEU A 8 37.16 26.89 -5.50
CA LEU A 8 36.82 26.02 -6.60
C LEU A 8 35.54 25.24 -6.27
N PHE A 9 34.48 25.61 -6.97
CA PHE A 9 33.38 24.78 -7.46
C PHE A 9 33.67 23.26 -7.39
N ASN A 10 33.01 22.53 -6.50
CA ASN A 10 32.93 21.06 -6.53
C ASN A 10 31.70 20.59 -5.75
N LEU A 11 30.57 20.48 -6.45
CA LEU A 11 29.64 19.34 -6.42
C LEU A 11 28.42 19.69 -7.30
N LEU A 12 28.67 19.87 -8.60
CA LEU A 12 27.62 19.79 -9.60
C LEU A 12 27.57 18.34 -10.09
N TRP A 13 26.97 17.48 -9.28
CA TRP A 13 26.34 16.25 -9.75
C TRP A 13 24.93 16.25 -9.19
N VAL A 14 24.14 17.23 -9.64
CA VAL A 14 22.72 16.95 -9.90
C VAL A 14 22.76 16.02 -11.10
N ALA A 15 23.11 14.74 -10.87
CA ALA A 15 22.51 13.71 -11.70
C ALA A 15 21.03 14.03 -11.61
N SER A 16 20.40 14.20 -12.77
CA SER A 16 18.97 14.30 -12.94
C SER A 16 18.31 12.97 -12.53
N GLY A 17 18.67 12.44 -11.36
CA GLY A 17 17.92 11.45 -10.65
C GLY A 17 16.66 12.16 -10.20
N PHE A 18 15.53 11.54 -10.50
CA PHE A 18 14.23 12.01 -10.10
C PHE A 18 14.28 12.31 -8.59
N ALA A 19 14.26 13.61 -8.25
CA ALA A 19 14.26 14.04 -6.88
C ALA A 19 12.81 14.36 -6.50
N TRP A 20 12.37 13.86 -5.35
CA TRP A 20 10.99 14.00 -4.91
C TRP A 20 10.92 14.86 -3.68
N GLN A 21 9.92 15.75 -3.67
CA GLN A 21 9.59 16.46 -2.45
C GLN A 21 8.98 15.49 -1.44
N GLY A 22 9.40 15.58 -0.19
CA GLY A 22 8.88 14.73 0.86
C GLY A 22 9.31 15.14 2.26
N THR A 23 8.89 14.34 3.22
CA THR A 23 9.33 14.42 4.61
C THR A 23 9.91 13.08 5.06
N LEU A 24 11.05 13.15 5.72
CA LEU A 24 11.77 12.02 6.29
C LEU A 24 11.69 12.14 7.80
N GLN A 25 11.40 11.02 8.46
CA GLN A 25 11.63 10.81 9.87
C GLN A 25 12.60 9.66 10.05
N THR A 26 13.64 9.88 10.84
CA THR A 26 14.64 8.87 11.19
C THR A 26 14.31 8.21 12.54
N ARG A 27 14.97 7.08 12.83
CA ARG A 27 14.78 6.29 14.06
C ARG A 27 15.21 7.01 15.33
N ASP A 28 16.11 7.99 15.21
CA ASP A 28 16.52 8.90 16.28
C ASP A 28 15.60 10.14 16.36
N ASN A 29 14.41 10.08 15.74
CA ASN A 29 13.38 11.13 15.73
C ASN A 29 13.80 12.45 15.05
N ARG A 30 14.86 12.45 14.23
CA ARG A 30 15.16 13.62 13.40
C ARG A 30 14.16 13.68 12.25
N VAL A 31 13.75 14.90 11.93
CA VAL A 31 12.83 15.17 10.83
C VAL A 31 13.54 16.08 9.82
N ALA A 32 13.39 15.76 8.54
CA ALA A 32 13.87 16.59 7.45
C ALA A 32 12.82 16.65 6.35
N SER A 33 12.77 17.77 5.64
CA SER A 33 11.93 17.95 4.46
C SER A 33 12.80 18.44 3.31
N GLY A 34 12.34 18.22 2.08
CA GLY A 34 13.00 18.69 0.88
C GLY A 34 13.00 17.64 -0.21
N GLU A 35 13.92 17.79 -1.15
CA GLU A 35 14.12 16.86 -2.24
C GLU A 35 14.84 15.61 -1.74
N MET A 36 14.37 14.45 -2.16
CA MET A 36 14.90 13.15 -1.75
C MET A 36 15.10 12.28 -2.97
N PHE A 37 16.17 11.50 -2.99
CA PHE A 37 16.38 10.47 -4.00
C PHE A 37 17.19 9.31 -3.44
N PHE A 38 16.98 8.11 -3.97
CA PHE A 38 17.79 6.95 -3.65
C PHE A 38 19.10 7.05 -4.42
N HIS A 39 20.22 7.07 -3.69
CA HIS A 39 21.55 7.10 -4.29
C HIS A 39 22.05 5.69 -4.61
N THR A 40 21.75 4.76 -3.71
CA THR A 40 22.06 3.33 -3.79
C THR A 40 20.88 2.55 -3.21
N ALA A 41 20.95 1.22 -3.24
CA ALA A 41 19.92 0.35 -2.65
C ALA A 41 19.70 0.58 -1.14
N ASP A 42 20.69 1.15 -0.44
CA ASP A 42 20.72 1.29 1.02
C ASP A 42 20.86 2.73 1.52
N THR A 43 20.96 3.72 0.63
CA THR A 43 21.23 5.11 0.99
C THR A 43 20.28 6.08 0.30
N LEU A 44 19.61 6.89 1.11
CA LEU A 44 18.82 8.05 0.69
C LEU A 44 19.67 9.32 0.78
N ILE A 45 19.57 10.20 -0.22
CA ILE A 45 20.07 11.58 -0.12
C ILE A 45 18.88 12.50 0.10
N VAL A 46 19.01 13.41 1.06
CA VAL A 46 18.03 14.45 1.35
C VAL A 46 18.68 15.81 1.13
N THR A 47 18.07 16.63 0.28
CA THR A 47 18.44 18.01 -0.02
C THR A 47 17.37 18.92 0.57
N PRO A 48 17.60 19.48 1.77
CA PRO A 48 16.63 20.38 2.38
C PRO A 48 16.54 21.72 1.63
N PRO A 49 15.43 22.47 1.74
CA PRO A 49 15.31 23.80 1.15
C PRO A 49 16.38 24.79 1.64
N VAL A 50 16.86 24.58 2.87
CA VAL A 50 17.92 25.36 3.50
C VAL A 50 18.94 24.40 4.11
N GLY A 51 20.20 24.55 3.74
CA GLY A 51 21.32 23.73 4.23
C GLY A 51 21.92 22.83 3.16
N ALA A 52 22.95 22.09 3.54
CA ALA A 52 23.61 21.13 2.65
C ALA A 52 22.82 19.82 2.58
N ALA A 53 22.88 19.17 1.41
CA ALA A 53 22.38 17.81 1.26
C ALA A 53 23.14 16.85 2.19
N PHE A 54 22.45 15.84 2.70
CA PHE A 54 23.04 14.84 3.58
C PHE A 54 22.54 13.43 3.24
N ARG A 55 23.35 12.44 3.61
CA ARG A 55 23.09 11.01 3.37
C ARG A 55 22.44 10.38 4.59
N VAL A 56 21.46 9.52 4.34
CA VAL A 56 20.74 8.76 5.36
C VAL A 56 20.72 7.29 4.95
N PRO A 57 21.38 6.39 5.70
CA PRO A 57 21.20 4.96 5.51
C PRO A 57 19.73 4.57 5.70
N LEU A 58 19.18 3.70 4.85
CA LEU A 58 17.80 3.18 5.02
C LEU A 58 17.62 2.47 6.36
N ALA A 59 18.70 1.93 6.93
CA ALA A 59 18.72 1.38 8.28
C ALA A 59 18.39 2.41 9.40
N HIS A 60 18.47 3.71 9.11
CA HIS A 60 18.13 4.78 10.05
C HIS A 60 16.79 5.45 9.71
N VAL A 61 16.17 5.11 8.58
CA VAL A 61 14.84 5.61 8.21
C VAL A 61 13.79 4.94 9.09
N LEU A 62 12.89 5.75 9.64
CA LEU A 62 11.66 5.30 10.29
C LEU A 62 10.48 5.44 9.32
N GLN A 63 10.37 6.59 8.67
CA GLN A 63 9.30 6.86 7.71
C GLN A 63 9.74 7.88 6.66
N ILE A 64 9.31 7.70 5.42
CA ILE A 64 9.36 8.70 4.37
C ILE A 64 7.92 8.91 3.88
N THR A 65 7.49 10.16 3.81
CA THR A 65 6.23 10.54 3.15
C THR A 65 6.58 11.35 1.92
N PHE A 66 6.07 10.93 0.77
CA PHE A 66 6.33 11.57 -0.51
C PHE A 66 5.18 12.52 -0.86
N SER A 67 5.52 13.70 -1.36
CA SER A 67 4.57 14.61 -1.98
C SER A 67 4.27 14.10 -3.40
N ALA A 68 3.45 13.07 -3.52
CA ALA A 68 3.07 12.53 -4.82
C ALA A 68 2.30 13.57 -5.64
N ALA A 69 2.71 13.76 -6.89
CA ALA A 69 1.87 14.40 -7.90
C ALA A 69 0.77 13.39 -8.25
N VAL A 70 -0.37 13.49 -7.57
CA VAL A 70 -1.47 12.51 -7.59
C VAL A 70 -1.77 12.08 -9.03
N ALA A 71 -1.39 10.84 -9.37
CA ALA A 71 -1.83 10.22 -10.61
C ALA A 71 -3.37 10.19 -10.58
N ARG A 72 -3.97 10.68 -11.68
CA ARG A 72 -5.40 10.87 -11.90
C ARG A 72 -6.19 9.72 -11.25
N ALA A 73 -7.04 10.04 -10.28
CA ALA A 73 -7.85 9.06 -9.55
C ALA A 73 -8.60 8.18 -10.55
N GLU A 74 -8.13 6.94 -10.74
CA GLU A 74 -8.94 5.92 -11.36
C GLU A 74 -10.16 5.67 -10.47
N SER A 75 -11.29 5.29 -11.06
CA SER A 75 -12.46 4.88 -10.29
C SER A 75 -12.04 3.87 -9.23
N PRO A 76 -12.56 3.97 -7.98
CA PRO A 76 -12.13 3.12 -6.89
C PRO A 76 -12.34 1.66 -7.28
N ARG A 77 -11.24 0.95 -7.53
CA ARG A 77 -11.26 -0.49 -7.75
C ARG A 77 -11.42 -1.16 -6.39
N PRO A 78 -11.96 -2.40 -6.35
CA PRO A 78 -11.96 -3.17 -5.13
C PRO A 78 -10.56 -3.27 -4.50
N LEU A 79 -10.50 -3.09 -3.18
CA LEU A 79 -9.28 -3.32 -2.41
C LEU A 79 -9.35 -4.70 -1.77
N LEU A 80 -8.42 -5.58 -2.13
CA LEU A 80 -8.24 -6.90 -1.54
C LEU A 80 -7.17 -6.80 -0.45
N THR A 81 -7.53 -7.10 0.79
CA THR A 81 -6.58 -7.17 1.91
C THR A 81 -6.36 -8.63 2.30
N LEU A 82 -5.10 -9.01 2.37
CA LEU A 82 -4.64 -10.33 2.81
C LEU A 82 -4.42 -10.37 4.32
N ARG A 83 -4.29 -11.58 4.86
CA ARG A 83 -4.06 -11.81 6.29
C ARG A 83 -2.75 -11.22 6.79
N ASN A 84 -1.72 -11.10 5.97
CA ASN A 84 -0.48 -10.41 6.35
C ASN A 84 -0.63 -8.87 6.38
N GLY A 85 -1.81 -8.33 6.07
CA GLY A 85 -2.08 -6.90 6.02
C GLY A 85 -1.78 -6.25 4.67
N SER A 86 -1.21 -6.97 3.70
CA SER A 86 -1.00 -6.42 2.36
C SER A 86 -2.35 -6.17 1.70
N THR A 87 -2.52 -4.97 1.17
CA THR A 87 -3.74 -4.51 0.49
C THR A 87 -3.39 -4.14 -0.93
N MET A 88 -4.23 -4.54 -1.89
CA MET A 88 -4.01 -4.21 -3.28
C MET A 88 -5.29 -3.80 -3.98
N SER A 89 -5.17 -2.80 -4.84
CA SER A 89 -6.19 -2.44 -5.83
C SER A 89 -6.25 -3.52 -6.91
N VAL A 90 -7.39 -4.21 -7.02
CA VAL A 90 -7.54 -5.37 -7.90
C VAL A 90 -8.81 -5.28 -8.75
N GLN A 91 -8.78 -5.88 -9.92
CA GLN A 91 -10.00 -6.27 -10.63
C GLN A 91 -10.40 -7.68 -10.15
N LEU A 92 -11.29 -7.73 -9.17
CA LEU A 92 -11.82 -9.00 -8.68
C LEU A 92 -12.59 -9.73 -9.78
N ARG A 93 -12.36 -11.03 -9.93
CA ARG A 93 -13.00 -11.87 -10.97
C ARG A 93 -13.99 -12.85 -10.37
N SER A 94 -13.56 -13.56 -9.33
CA SER A 94 -14.39 -14.48 -8.59
C SER A 94 -13.72 -14.84 -7.26
N MET A 95 -14.51 -15.29 -6.30
CA MET A 95 -14.01 -15.88 -5.07
C MET A 95 -15.00 -16.94 -4.58
N ASP A 96 -14.51 -18.05 -4.07
CA ASP A 96 -15.29 -19.01 -3.29
C ASP A 96 -14.58 -19.27 -1.96
N ASP A 97 -15.00 -20.28 -1.20
CA ASP A 97 -14.38 -20.64 0.07
C ASP A 97 -12.94 -21.15 -0.04
N SER A 98 -12.48 -21.47 -1.25
CA SER A 98 -11.17 -22.05 -1.53
C SER A 98 -10.20 -21.06 -2.19
N VAL A 99 -10.64 -20.33 -3.21
CA VAL A 99 -9.77 -19.52 -4.07
C VAL A 99 -10.37 -18.16 -4.40
N ALA A 100 -9.53 -17.13 -4.30
CA ALA A 100 -9.78 -15.78 -4.79
C ALA A 100 -9.02 -15.56 -6.11
N LYS A 101 -9.74 -15.17 -7.16
CA LYS A 101 -9.19 -14.88 -8.50
C LYS A 101 -9.38 -13.41 -8.83
N PHE A 102 -8.32 -12.78 -9.29
CA PHE A 102 -8.31 -11.36 -9.59
C PHE A 102 -7.22 -11.01 -10.60
N ASN A 103 -7.33 -9.83 -11.20
CA ASN A 103 -6.29 -9.25 -12.04
C ASN A 103 -5.68 -8.03 -11.37
N ILE A 104 -4.37 -7.90 -11.50
CA ILE A 104 -3.65 -6.65 -11.20
C ILE A 104 -2.99 -6.21 -12.50
N ALA A 105 -3.30 -4.98 -12.94
CA ALA A 105 -3.02 -4.53 -14.29
C ALA A 105 -3.47 -5.58 -15.34
N HIS A 106 -2.52 -6.20 -16.06
CA HIS A 106 -2.78 -7.18 -17.11
C HIS A 106 -2.46 -8.63 -16.72
N ARG A 107 -2.18 -8.90 -15.44
CA ARG A 107 -1.79 -10.23 -14.96
C ARG A 107 -2.87 -10.83 -14.08
N ALA A 108 -3.20 -12.09 -14.33
CA ALA A 108 -4.11 -12.88 -13.50
C ALA A 108 -3.37 -13.50 -12.31
N PHE A 109 -4.05 -13.52 -11.17
CA PHE A 109 -3.56 -14.07 -9.92
C PHE A 109 -4.62 -14.97 -9.27
N SER A 110 -4.14 -15.88 -8.43
CA SER A 110 -4.99 -16.70 -7.58
C SER A 110 -4.33 -16.83 -6.21
N ILE A 111 -5.11 -16.57 -5.16
CA ILE A 111 -4.69 -16.68 -3.77
C ILE A 111 -5.72 -17.57 -3.05
N ALA A 112 -5.28 -18.39 -2.10
CA ALA A 112 -6.19 -19.16 -1.27
C ALA A 112 -7.10 -18.20 -0.48
N THR A 113 -8.42 -18.45 -0.47
CA THR A 113 -9.37 -17.61 0.28
C THR A 113 -9.03 -17.55 1.78
N LEU A 114 -8.37 -18.59 2.29
CA LEU A 114 -7.81 -18.61 3.65
C LEU A 114 -6.81 -17.48 3.93
N GLU A 115 -6.13 -16.94 2.92
CA GLU A 115 -5.21 -15.82 3.05
C GLU A 115 -5.87 -14.47 2.83
N VAL A 116 -7.16 -14.45 2.48
CA VAL A 116 -7.92 -13.20 2.32
C VAL A 116 -8.51 -12.79 3.68
N SER A 117 -8.22 -11.57 4.10
CA SER A 117 -8.82 -10.95 5.28
C SER A 117 -10.16 -10.30 4.93
N ARG A 118 -10.17 -9.42 3.93
CA ARG A 118 -11.34 -8.66 3.53
C ARG A 118 -11.26 -8.17 2.10
N VAL A 119 -12.41 -7.81 1.54
CA VAL A 119 -12.54 -7.12 0.25
C VAL A 119 -13.41 -5.89 0.44
N LEU A 120 -12.92 -4.72 0.06
CA LEU A 120 -13.73 -3.50 -0.02
C LEU A 120 -14.18 -3.33 -1.46
N PHE A 121 -15.50 -3.30 -1.70
CA PHE A 121 -16.06 -3.12 -3.05
C PHE A 121 -16.21 -1.65 -3.43
N ARG A 122 -16.17 -0.77 -2.43
CA ARG A 122 -16.27 0.69 -2.56
C ARG A 122 -15.44 1.36 -1.48
N VAL A 123 -15.29 2.68 -1.57
CA VAL A 123 -14.73 3.47 -0.47
C VAL A 123 -15.67 3.37 0.72
N VAL A 124 -15.18 2.77 1.81
CA VAL A 124 -15.91 2.67 3.07
C VAL A 124 -15.26 3.64 4.07
N PRO A 125 -16.02 4.58 4.66
CA PRO A 125 -15.49 5.45 5.69
C PRO A 125 -14.92 4.66 6.87
N GLU A 126 -13.78 5.12 7.40
CA GLU A 126 -13.05 4.41 8.46
C GLU A 126 -13.91 4.15 9.70
N PHE A 127 -14.81 5.07 10.05
CA PHE A 127 -15.70 4.90 11.19
C PHE A 127 -16.66 3.69 11.06
N HIS A 128 -17.02 3.28 9.85
CA HIS A 128 -17.80 2.05 9.64
C HIS A 128 -16.92 0.81 9.80
N LEU A 129 -15.68 0.85 9.30
CA LEU A 129 -14.72 -0.24 9.46
C LEU A 129 -14.36 -0.47 10.93
N ASN A 130 -14.21 0.60 11.71
CA ASN A 130 -13.85 0.55 13.13
C ASN A 130 -14.96 0.02 14.05
N LYS A 131 -16.21 0.01 13.59
CA LYS A 131 -17.36 -0.55 14.33
C LYS A 131 -17.47 -2.08 14.22
N ILE A 132 -16.75 -2.67 13.28
CA ILE A 132 -16.80 -4.11 13.04
C ILE A 132 -15.70 -4.76 13.86
N ALA A 133 -16.08 -5.66 14.78
CA ALA A 133 -15.10 -6.46 15.50
C ALA A 133 -14.22 -7.24 14.50
N SER A 134 -12.91 -7.23 14.74
CA SER A 134 -11.90 -7.68 13.78
C SER A 134 -12.02 -9.15 13.35
N ASP A 135 -12.72 -9.95 14.14
CA ASP A 135 -12.93 -11.39 13.95
C ASP A 135 -14.28 -11.75 13.33
N ARG A 136 -15.17 -10.76 13.07
CA ARG A 136 -16.48 -11.03 12.48
C ARG A 136 -16.39 -11.38 11.00
N ARG A 137 -17.12 -12.43 10.63
CA ARG A 137 -17.29 -12.89 9.24
C ARG A 137 -18.66 -12.48 8.73
N GLY A 138 -18.69 -11.91 7.54
CA GLY A 138 -19.93 -11.42 6.95
C GLY A 138 -19.72 -10.24 6.02
N VAL A 139 -20.79 -9.48 5.81
CA VAL A 139 -20.82 -8.39 4.83
C VAL A 139 -21.26 -7.10 5.51
N LEU A 140 -20.47 -6.05 5.34
CA LEU A 140 -20.91 -4.69 5.59
C LEU A 140 -21.77 -4.24 4.40
N LEU A 141 -23.00 -3.83 4.69
CA LEU A 141 -23.94 -3.32 3.72
C LEU A 141 -23.73 -1.82 3.47
N GLY A 142 -24.18 -1.34 2.31
CA GLY A 142 -24.06 0.06 1.91
C GLY A 142 -24.80 1.05 2.83
N ASN A 143 -25.79 0.59 3.59
CA ASN A 143 -26.49 1.38 4.60
C ASN A 143 -25.76 1.43 5.96
N GLY A 144 -24.66 0.70 6.13
CA GLY A 144 -23.88 0.64 7.35
C GLY A 144 -24.19 -0.53 8.29
N ASP A 145 -25.20 -1.35 7.97
CA ASP A 145 -25.52 -2.57 8.73
C ASP A 145 -24.53 -3.69 8.42
N PHE A 146 -24.37 -4.63 9.35
CA PHE A 146 -23.53 -5.82 9.16
C PHE A 146 -24.37 -7.09 9.15
N LEU A 147 -24.20 -7.90 8.11
CA LEU A 147 -24.84 -9.19 7.96
C LEU A 147 -23.84 -10.32 8.23
N ASP A 148 -23.96 -11.01 9.36
CA ASP A 148 -23.10 -12.15 9.68
C ASP A 148 -23.41 -13.36 8.77
N GLY A 149 -22.33 -14.03 8.34
CA GLY A 149 -22.41 -15.26 7.56
C GLY A 149 -21.11 -15.64 6.88
N ASP A 150 -21.13 -16.79 6.23
CA ASP A 150 -19.99 -17.36 5.53
C ASP A 150 -20.10 -17.19 4.02
N LEU A 151 -18.98 -16.84 3.37
CA LEU A 151 -18.91 -16.74 1.91
C LEU A 151 -19.24 -18.10 1.29
N VAL A 152 -20.18 -18.09 0.36
CA VAL A 152 -20.45 -19.23 -0.53
C VAL A 152 -19.76 -18.98 -1.86
N LYS A 153 -20.00 -17.80 -2.45
CA LYS A 153 -19.46 -17.44 -3.75
C LYS A 153 -19.49 -15.93 -3.94
N LEU A 154 -18.55 -15.43 -4.70
CA LEU A 154 -18.52 -14.09 -5.24
C LEU A 154 -18.15 -14.18 -6.72
N ASP A 155 -18.92 -13.52 -7.56
CA ASP A 155 -18.59 -13.28 -8.96
C ASP A 155 -18.99 -11.85 -9.36
N ASN A 156 -18.84 -11.52 -10.65
CA ASN A 156 -18.84 -10.14 -11.15
C ASN A 156 -20.08 -9.27 -10.85
N HIS A 157 -21.13 -9.79 -10.20
CA HIS A 157 -22.29 -9.00 -9.81
C HIS A 157 -22.89 -9.36 -8.45
N ALA A 158 -22.60 -10.55 -7.92
CA ALA A 158 -23.26 -11.03 -6.73
C ALA A 158 -22.28 -11.61 -5.71
N LEU A 159 -22.55 -11.29 -4.45
CA LEU A 159 -21.98 -11.96 -3.29
C LEU A 159 -23.04 -12.86 -2.69
N GLN A 160 -22.80 -14.15 -2.72
CA GLN A 160 -23.60 -15.16 -2.04
C GLN A 160 -22.94 -15.53 -0.71
N LEU A 161 -23.74 -15.47 0.35
CA LEU A 161 -23.34 -15.88 1.68
C LEU A 161 -24.41 -16.74 2.34
N ASN A 162 -23.98 -17.65 3.20
CA ASN A 162 -24.87 -18.33 4.12
C ASN A 162 -24.94 -17.51 5.41
N SER A 163 -25.99 -16.71 5.56
CA SER A 163 -26.21 -15.88 6.74
C SER A 163 -26.73 -16.71 7.91
N THR A 164 -26.23 -16.41 9.12
CA THR A 164 -26.67 -17.05 10.35
C THR A 164 -28.18 -16.89 10.59
N LEU A 165 -28.74 -15.71 10.30
CA LEU A 165 -30.14 -15.39 10.62
C LEU A 165 -31.10 -15.64 9.45
N PHE A 166 -30.61 -15.51 8.21
CA PHE A 166 -31.49 -15.49 7.02
C PHE A 166 -31.17 -16.60 6.01
N GLY A 167 -30.26 -17.52 6.35
CA GLY A 167 -29.81 -18.59 5.45
C GLY A 167 -29.10 -18.04 4.21
N LEU A 168 -29.26 -18.73 3.08
CA LEU A 168 -28.63 -18.32 1.82
C LEU A 168 -29.15 -16.96 1.34
N ARG A 169 -28.24 -16.00 1.16
CA ARG A 169 -28.52 -14.66 0.66
C ARG A 169 -27.63 -14.35 -0.54
N SER A 170 -28.18 -13.62 -1.50
CA SER A 170 -27.44 -13.05 -2.62
C SER A 170 -27.53 -11.53 -2.54
N LEU A 171 -26.39 -10.85 -2.57
CA LEU A 171 -26.27 -9.40 -2.45
C LEU A 171 -25.62 -8.83 -3.72
N ASP A 172 -26.18 -7.73 -4.24
CA ASP A 172 -25.58 -6.99 -5.35
C ASP A 172 -24.32 -6.21 -4.88
N LEU A 173 -23.21 -6.37 -5.60
CA LEU A 173 -21.96 -5.69 -5.27
C LEU A 173 -22.02 -4.17 -5.49
N THR A 174 -22.88 -3.71 -6.41
CA THR A 174 -22.95 -2.30 -6.82
C THR A 174 -23.71 -1.45 -5.83
N ASN A 175 -24.77 -1.97 -5.22
CA ASN A 175 -25.71 -1.19 -4.41
C ASN A 175 -25.86 -1.71 -2.97
N GLN A 176 -25.62 -3.00 -2.73
CA GLN A 176 -25.92 -3.60 -1.42
C GLN A 176 -24.68 -3.90 -0.61
N ALA A 177 -23.69 -4.59 -1.18
CA ALA A 177 -22.46 -4.93 -0.47
C ALA A 177 -21.44 -3.78 -0.54
N ALA A 178 -20.95 -3.34 0.62
CA ALA A 178 -19.87 -2.38 0.73
C ALA A 178 -18.51 -3.07 0.95
N ALA A 179 -18.49 -4.10 1.79
CA ALA A 179 -17.28 -4.88 2.06
C ALA A 179 -17.61 -6.30 2.53
N LEU A 180 -16.75 -7.25 2.17
CA LEU A 180 -16.75 -8.63 2.66
C LEU A 180 -15.62 -8.81 3.69
N PHE A 181 -15.96 -9.36 4.85
CA PHE A 181 -15.03 -9.69 5.94
C PHE A 181 -14.97 -11.21 6.09
N LEU A 182 -13.76 -11.76 5.98
CA LEU A 182 -13.52 -13.20 6.07
C LEU A 182 -12.70 -13.56 7.30
N ARG A 183 -11.64 -12.79 7.58
CA ARG A 183 -10.67 -13.10 8.64
C ARG A 183 -9.98 -11.84 9.17
N PRO A 184 -9.50 -11.85 10.43
CA PRO A 184 -8.65 -10.77 10.92
C PRO A 184 -7.32 -10.72 10.16
N THR A 185 -6.79 -9.51 9.99
CA THR A 185 -5.38 -9.29 9.63
C THR A 185 -4.49 -9.60 10.81
N VAL A 186 -3.35 -10.21 10.55
CA VAL A 186 -2.23 -10.39 11.48
C VAL A 186 -1.24 -9.27 11.18
N ALA A 187 -0.65 -8.69 12.23
CA ALA A 187 0.41 -7.70 12.06
C ALA A 187 1.55 -8.30 11.24
N SER A 188 1.96 -7.61 10.18
CA SER A 188 3.12 -8.04 9.39
C SER A 188 4.39 -7.94 10.22
N THR A 189 5.23 -8.96 10.13
CA THR A 189 6.59 -8.96 10.67
C THR A 189 7.60 -8.44 9.65
N ASN A 190 7.17 -8.10 8.44
CA ASN A 190 8.08 -7.61 7.42
C ASN A 190 8.63 -6.24 7.80
N LEU A 191 9.89 -5.99 7.43
CA LEU A 191 10.60 -4.77 7.84
C LEU A 191 9.97 -3.48 7.31
N TRP A 192 9.38 -3.52 6.12
CA TRP A 192 8.86 -2.34 5.42
C TRP A 192 7.39 -2.48 5.07
N GLU A 193 6.66 -1.40 5.28
CA GLU A 193 5.35 -1.12 4.71
C GLU A 193 5.49 -0.05 3.62
N VAL A 194 4.95 -0.34 2.44
CA VAL A 194 5.02 0.53 1.26
C VAL A 194 3.60 0.91 0.85
N GLN A 195 3.28 2.20 0.84
CA GLN A 195 1.96 2.69 0.47
C GLN A 195 2.00 3.43 -0.87
N ALA A 196 1.10 3.06 -1.78
CA ALA A 196 0.93 3.69 -3.09
C ALA A 196 -0.38 4.49 -3.20
N ALA A 197 -0.46 5.35 -4.22
CA ALA A 197 -1.53 6.31 -4.45
C ALA A 197 -2.88 5.68 -4.81
N ASP A 198 -2.89 4.43 -5.29
CA ASP A 198 -4.08 3.64 -5.60
C ASP A 198 -4.73 2.99 -4.36
N GLY A 199 -4.17 3.25 -3.16
CA GLY A 199 -4.57 2.64 -1.90
C GLY A 199 -3.88 1.32 -1.60
N SER A 200 -3.01 0.81 -2.48
CA SER A 200 -2.24 -0.39 -2.22
C SER A 200 -1.25 -0.17 -1.08
N VAL A 201 -1.12 -1.18 -0.23
CA VAL A 201 -0.18 -1.25 0.89
C VAL A 201 0.53 -2.61 0.81
N LEU A 202 1.83 -2.62 0.57
CA LEU A 202 2.62 -3.84 0.47
C LEU A 202 3.58 -3.99 1.65
N HIS A 203 3.81 -5.22 2.08
CA HIS A 203 4.75 -5.54 3.15
C HIS A 203 5.93 -6.34 2.59
N THR A 204 7.16 -5.92 2.89
CA THR A 204 8.38 -6.56 2.36
C THR A 204 9.58 -6.40 3.30
N ASP A 205 10.53 -7.32 3.25
CA ASP A 205 11.79 -7.20 4.01
C ASP A 205 12.85 -6.39 3.26
N THR A 206 12.72 -6.32 1.94
CA THR A 206 13.72 -5.73 1.05
C THR A 206 13.10 -4.67 0.15
N LEU A 207 13.76 -3.54 0.05
CA LEU A 207 13.44 -2.50 -0.93
C LEU A 207 14.51 -2.52 -2.02
N ALA A 208 14.10 -2.49 -3.29
CA ALA A 208 15.00 -2.35 -4.42
C ALA A 208 14.63 -1.07 -5.19
N PRO A 209 15.18 0.10 -4.78
CA PRO A 209 14.95 1.35 -5.48
C PRO A 209 15.66 1.34 -6.84
N GLU A 210 14.95 1.78 -7.87
CA GLU A 210 15.47 2.08 -9.20
C GLU A 210 15.28 3.57 -9.51
N LEU A 211 15.64 4.00 -10.73
CA LEU A 211 15.71 5.42 -11.11
C LEU A 211 14.35 6.15 -10.96
N ASP A 212 13.25 5.51 -11.39
CA ASP A 212 11.91 6.08 -11.49
C ASP A 212 10.83 5.23 -10.80
N GLN A 213 11.22 4.10 -10.20
CA GLN A 213 10.33 3.15 -9.55
C GLN A 213 10.97 2.48 -8.33
N LEU A 214 10.12 2.01 -7.43
CA LEU A 214 10.50 1.13 -6.34
C LEU A 214 10.05 -0.29 -6.65
N ILE A 215 10.98 -1.24 -6.62
CA ILE A 215 10.67 -2.66 -6.74
C ILE A 215 10.40 -3.22 -5.34
N VAL A 216 9.23 -3.85 -5.19
CA VAL A 216 8.74 -4.45 -3.94
C VAL A 216 8.44 -5.91 -4.15
N HIS A 217 8.95 -6.76 -3.27
CA HIS A 217 8.66 -8.19 -3.26
C HIS A 217 7.67 -8.49 -2.13
N ASP A 218 6.40 -8.66 -2.47
CA ASP A 218 5.38 -9.11 -1.53
C ASP A 218 5.28 -10.65 -1.55
N PRO A 219 5.20 -11.33 -0.40
CA PRO A 219 5.15 -12.80 -0.34
C PRO A 219 3.99 -13.43 -1.10
N TYR A 220 2.86 -12.74 -1.24
CA TYR A 220 1.64 -13.28 -1.85
C TYR A 220 1.38 -12.72 -3.23
N PHE A 221 1.57 -11.41 -3.39
CA PHE A 221 1.32 -10.75 -4.67
C PHE A 221 2.54 -10.88 -5.62
N GLY A 222 3.73 -11.18 -5.11
CA GLY A 222 4.97 -11.28 -5.88
C GLY A 222 5.65 -9.92 -6.10
N VAL A 223 6.28 -9.74 -7.27
CA VAL A 223 7.08 -8.55 -7.58
C VAL A 223 6.21 -7.43 -8.16
N PHE A 224 6.23 -6.27 -7.52
CA PHE A 224 5.60 -5.05 -8.01
C PHE A 224 6.63 -3.96 -8.28
N ARG A 225 6.30 -3.14 -9.27
CA ARG A 225 7.02 -1.93 -9.59
C ARG A 225 6.08 -0.77 -9.29
N ILE A 226 6.44 0.02 -8.30
CA ILE A 226 5.67 1.20 -7.91
C ILE A 226 6.38 2.42 -8.48
N PRO A 227 5.83 3.10 -9.49
CA PRO A 227 6.38 4.35 -9.97
C PRO A 227 6.52 5.34 -8.82
N LEU A 228 7.61 6.10 -8.78
CA LEU A 228 7.90 6.97 -7.63
C LEU A 228 6.93 8.15 -7.52
N ASN A 229 6.25 8.51 -8.62
CA ASN A 229 5.12 9.46 -8.60
C ASN A 229 3.81 8.88 -8.02
N GLN A 230 3.74 7.55 -7.81
CA GLN A 230 2.64 6.86 -7.14
C GLN A 230 3.00 6.43 -5.72
N LEU A 231 4.27 6.52 -5.32
CA LEU A 231 4.70 6.20 -3.97
C LEU A 231 4.25 7.31 -3.01
N LEU A 232 3.51 6.95 -1.96
CA LEU A 232 3.05 7.89 -0.93
C LEU A 232 3.85 7.78 0.35
N ARG A 233 4.17 6.55 0.77
CA ARG A 233 4.84 6.33 2.04
C ARG A 233 5.73 5.09 2.02
N LEU A 234 6.88 5.20 2.66
CA LEU A 234 7.68 4.09 3.12
C LEU A 234 7.76 4.16 4.63
N ARG A 235 7.34 3.12 5.33
CA ARG A 235 7.38 3.06 6.78
C ARG A 235 8.12 1.81 7.20
N ARG A 236 9.04 1.95 8.13
CA ARG A 236 9.72 0.82 8.74
C ARG A 236 8.86 0.29 9.89
N ASN A 237 8.56 -0.99 9.87
CA ASN A 237 7.94 -1.67 10.99
C ASN A 237 8.98 -1.86 12.11
N ARG A 238 8.52 -1.77 13.36
CA ARG A 238 9.37 -2.13 14.49
C ARG A 238 9.48 -3.66 14.51
N PRO A 239 10.70 -4.23 14.61
CA PRO A 239 10.83 -5.63 14.97
C PRO A 239 10.31 -5.89 16.39
#